data_AF-A0A955G774-F1
#
_entry.id   AF-A0A955G774-F1
#
_cell.length_a   1.000
_cell.length_b   1.000
_cell.length_c   1.000
_cell.angle_alpha   90.00
_cell.angle_beta   90.00
_cell.angle_gamma   90.00
#
_symmetry.space_group_name_H-M   'P 1'
#
loop_
_entity.id
_entity.type
_entity.pdbx_description
1 polymer ?
#
loop_
_entity_poly.entity_id
_entity_poly.type
_entity_poly.pdbx_seq_one_letter_code
_entity_poly.pdbx_strand_id
1 'polypeptide(L)'
;MKQEDIQYNKEPFSDRIELVFAPVDIQDPGVGQSTNYDNLLDPNFDISSRTVEDAAIRKTEGRGTVTEDSLAYSMSVLDRFDKEIGLDHNIKQIIKTHAGVDKLSAIETIEAVRSNKELRTELGRYFLNKLDTNSHLLPARVLDNGYKNSTIPGYSDIPGLKSREYTSLLAMAQLDGTFDPNKARSEEITYDDQGEVLTGQHRVASEVLLFY
;
A
#
# COMPACT_ATOMS: atom_id res chain seq x y z
N MET A 1 -30.06 -17.80 -22.17
CA MET A 1 -29.51 -17.68 -20.80
C MET A 1 -29.53 -16.19 -20.48
N LYS A 2 -30.31 -15.76 -19.49
CA LYS A 2 -30.40 -14.33 -19.14
C LYS A 2 -29.21 -14.01 -18.23
N GLN A 3 -28.42 -13.01 -18.62
CA GLN A 3 -27.39 -12.42 -17.78
C GLN A 3 -28.13 -11.70 -16.65
N GLU A 4 -27.94 -12.16 -15.42
CA GLU A 4 -28.48 -11.48 -14.25
C GLU A 4 -27.62 -10.24 -13.99
N ASP A 5 -28.23 -9.07 -14.12
CA ASP A 5 -27.62 -7.80 -13.76
C ASP A 5 -27.41 -7.76 -12.24
N ILE A 6 -26.20 -8.12 -11.81
CA ILE A 6 -25.77 -7.93 -10.41
C ILE A 6 -25.64 -6.41 -10.20
N GLN A 7 -26.65 -5.80 -9.59
CA GLN A 7 -26.58 -4.42 -9.12
C GLN A 7 -25.63 -4.35 -7.92
N TYR A 8 -24.37 -4.02 -8.17
CA TYR A 8 -23.43 -3.65 -7.11
C TYR A 8 -23.90 -2.37 -6.44
N ASN A 9 -24.04 -2.41 -5.11
CA ASN A 9 -24.49 -1.30 -4.29
C ASN A 9 -23.44 -0.17 -4.35
N LYS A 10 -23.72 0.87 -5.13
CA LYS A 10 -22.84 2.04 -5.31
C LYS A 10 -23.03 3.01 -4.15
N GLU A 11 -22.50 2.68 -2.97
CA GLU A 11 -22.29 3.75 -1.97
C GLU A 11 -21.30 4.76 -2.59
N PRO A 12 -21.62 6.06 -2.60
CA PRO A 12 -20.68 7.06 -3.10
C PRO A 12 -19.48 7.10 -2.16
N PHE A 13 -18.33 6.61 -2.63
CA PHE A 13 -17.05 6.60 -1.89
C PHE A 13 -16.56 8.00 -1.44
N SER A 14 -17.24 9.07 -1.86
CA SER A 14 -16.85 10.45 -1.63
C SER A 14 -16.87 10.86 -0.16
N ASP A 15 -17.74 10.29 0.67
CA ASP A 15 -18.00 10.83 2.01
C ASP A 15 -16.90 10.51 3.02
N ARG A 16 -16.05 9.52 2.71
CA ARG A 16 -15.02 9.00 3.62
C ARG A 16 -13.60 9.14 3.09
N ILE A 17 -13.44 9.76 1.94
CA ILE A 17 -12.16 9.74 1.23
C ILE A 17 -11.03 10.43 1.99
N GLU A 18 -11.32 11.57 2.63
CA GLU A 18 -10.32 12.29 3.43
C GLU A 18 -9.93 11.52 4.69
N LEU A 19 -10.84 10.69 5.22
CA LEU A 19 -10.56 9.81 6.36
C LEU A 19 -9.70 8.63 5.92
N VAL A 20 -10.07 7.98 4.81
CA VAL A 20 -9.41 6.75 4.34
C VAL A 20 -8.01 7.06 3.83
N PHE A 21 -7.84 8.14 3.05
CA PHE A 21 -6.55 8.52 2.44
C PHE A 21 -5.88 9.70 3.16
N ALA A 22 -6.10 9.82 4.46
CA ALA A 22 -5.38 10.82 5.26
C ALA A 22 -3.85 10.60 5.14
N PRO A 23 -3.04 11.66 5.28
CA PRO A 23 -1.60 11.53 5.41
C PRO A 23 -1.20 10.57 6.51
N VAL A 24 -0.10 9.85 6.31
CA VAL A 24 0.42 8.88 7.28
C VAL A 24 1.66 9.46 7.95
N ASP A 25 1.59 9.62 9.27
CA ASP A 25 2.73 10.01 10.10
C ASP A 25 3.40 8.75 10.66
N ILE A 26 4.30 8.16 9.86
CA ILE A 26 5.14 7.01 10.24
C ILE A 26 6.60 7.34 10.00
N GLN A 27 7.44 6.93 10.96
CA GLN A 27 8.89 7.07 10.88
C GLN A 27 9.48 6.16 9.80
N ASP A 28 10.26 6.76 8.89
CA ASP A 28 11.10 6.03 7.94
C ASP A 28 12.25 5.31 8.66
N PRO A 29 12.77 4.22 8.08
CA PRO A 29 13.96 3.55 8.59
C PRO A 29 15.14 4.54 8.55
N GLY A 30 15.61 4.97 9.72
CA GLY A 30 16.93 5.61 9.84
C GLY A 30 16.99 7.13 10.02
N VAL A 31 15.92 7.84 10.41
CA VAL A 31 16.10 9.16 11.04
C VAL A 31 16.37 8.98 12.54
N GLY A 32 17.58 8.51 12.87
CA GLY A 32 18.15 8.63 14.22
C GLY A 32 18.15 7.41 15.15
N GLN A 33 18.16 6.17 14.64
CA GLN A 33 18.49 5.01 15.48
C GLN A 33 19.69 4.27 14.90
N SER A 34 20.77 4.19 15.68
CA SER A 34 21.92 3.33 15.40
C SER A 34 21.40 1.93 15.08
N THR A 35 21.76 1.40 13.92
CA THR A 35 21.35 0.03 13.61
C THR A 35 22.05 -0.90 14.60
N ASN A 36 21.34 -1.91 15.11
CA ASN A 36 21.92 -2.94 15.98
C ASN A 36 23.07 -3.73 15.31
N TYR A 37 23.31 -3.50 14.01
CA TYR A 37 24.39 -4.09 13.23
C TYR A 37 25.71 -3.34 13.39
N ASP A 38 25.70 -2.05 13.74
CA ASP A 38 26.93 -1.27 14.00
C ASP A 38 27.73 -1.84 15.18
N ASN A 39 27.02 -2.45 16.14
CA ASN A 39 27.64 -3.05 17.33
C ASN A 39 28.13 -4.49 17.10
N LEU A 40 27.84 -5.13 15.96
CA LEU A 40 28.35 -6.48 15.67
C LEU A 40 29.86 -6.51 15.37
N LEU A 41 30.42 -5.34 15.07
CA LEU A 41 31.85 -5.14 14.89
C LEU A 41 32.51 -4.54 16.15
N ASP A 42 31.72 -4.22 17.18
CA ASP A 42 32.23 -3.75 18.46
C ASP A 42 32.69 -4.95 19.31
N PRO A 43 34.00 -5.09 19.58
CA PRO A 43 34.53 -6.19 20.39
C PRO A 43 34.03 -6.19 21.84
N ASN A 44 33.33 -5.14 22.29
CA ASN A 44 32.70 -5.05 23.61
C ASN A 44 31.18 -5.35 23.59
N PHE A 45 30.60 -5.77 22.47
CA PHE A 45 29.16 -6.02 22.38
C PHE A 45 28.74 -7.29 23.13
N ASP A 46 28.03 -7.12 24.25
CA ASP A 46 27.55 -8.23 25.08
C ASP A 46 26.16 -8.71 24.63
N ILE A 47 26.12 -9.89 24.02
CA ILE A 47 24.90 -10.56 23.52
C ILE A 47 23.97 -10.98 24.67
N SER A 48 24.49 -11.11 25.90
CA SER A 48 23.71 -11.50 27.09
C SER A 48 22.86 -10.37 27.68
N SER A 49 23.09 -9.13 27.23
CA SER A 49 22.32 -7.94 27.63
C SER A 49 20.94 -7.85 26.99
N ARG A 50 20.60 -8.72 26.04
CA ARG A 50 19.30 -8.71 25.36
C ARG A 50 18.17 -9.10 26.32
N THR A 51 17.29 -8.15 26.59
CA THR A 51 16.14 -8.32 27.48
C THR A 51 14.89 -8.77 26.73
N VAL A 52 13.88 -9.24 27.46
CA VAL A 52 12.56 -9.54 26.90
C VAL A 52 11.91 -8.26 26.33
N GLU A 53 12.22 -7.10 26.92
CA GLU A 53 11.93 -5.77 26.37
C GLU A 53 12.52 -5.57 24.97
N ASP A 54 13.77 -5.95 24.68
CA ASP A 54 14.34 -5.79 23.33
C ASP A 54 13.67 -6.71 22.30
N ALA A 55 13.18 -7.88 22.73
CA ALA A 55 12.34 -8.73 21.89
C ALA A 55 10.92 -8.15 21.70
N ALA A 56 10.40 -7.44 22.70
CA ALA A 56 9.13 -6.73 22.61
C ALA A 56 9.23 -5.52 21.68
N ILE A 57 10.32 -4.74 21.74
CA ILE A 57 10.64 -3.62 20.85
C ILE A 57 10.70 -4.08 19.40
N ARG A 58 11.43 -5.16 19.09
CA ARG A 58 11.45 -5.79 17.75
C ARG A 58 10.07 -6.25 17.27
N LYS A 59 9.22 -6.73 18.19
CA LYS A 59 7.85 -7.19 17.88
C LYS A 59 6.88 -6.02 17.66
N THR A 60 7.14 -4.86 18.25
CA THR A 60 6.39 -3.61 18.02
C THR A 60 6.88 -2.86 16.78
N GLU A 61 8.18 -2.83 16.52
CA GLU A 61 8.76 -2.24 15.31
C GLU A 61 8.23 -2.93 14.04
N GLY A 62 8.18 -4.27 14.02
CA GLY A 62 7.62 -5.02 12.90
C GLY A 62 6.11 -4.87 12.66
N ARG A 63 5.40 -4.04 13.44
CA ARG A 63 3.94 -3.89 13.35
C ARG A 63 3.45 -2.48 12.97
N GLY A 64 4.36 -1.52 12.81
CA GLY A 64 3.95 -0.13 12.56
C GLY A 64 4.99 0.79 11.93
N THR A 65 6.22 0.35 11.64
CA THR A 65 7.23 1.19 11.00
C THR A 65 7.44 0.81 9.53
N VAL A 66 7.78 1.81 8.71
CA VAL A 66 8.25 1.58 7.34
C VAL A 66 9.61 0.88 7.42
N THR A 67 9.82 -0.15 6.61
CA THR A 67 11.09 -0.88 6.54
C THR A 67 11.86 -0.51 5.28
N GLU A 68 13.17 -0.77 5.26
CA GLU A 68 13.99 -0.59 4.05
C GLU A 68 13.42 -1.39 2.86
N ASP A 69 12.92 -2.61 3.12
CA ASP A 69 12.25 -3.42 2.11
C ASP A 69 10.98 -2.77 1.56
N SER A 70 10.21 -2.07 2.41
CA SER A 70 8.98 -1.38 2.02
C SER A 70 9.27 -0.17 1.12
N LEU A 71 10.31 0.58 1.46
CA LEU A 71 10.82 1.67 0.62
C LEU A 71 11.36 1.14 -0.72
N ALA A 72 12.21 0.11 -0.68
CA ALA A 72 12.78 -0.50 -1.88
C ALA A 72 11.68 -1.05 -2.81
N TYR A 73 10.62 -1.64 -2.24
CA TYR A 73 9.47 -2.08 -3.00
C TYR A 73 8.76 -0.92 -3.69
N SER A 74 8.49 0.18 -2.98
CA SER A 74 7.82 1.35 -3.56
C SER A 74 8.66 2.02 -4.64
N MET A 75 9.98 2.09 -4.45
CA MET A 75 10.92 2.54 -5.49
C MET A 75 10.84 1.65 -6.74
N SER A 76 10.71 0.33 -6.58
CA SER A 76 10.55 -0.59 -7.71
C SER A 76 9.22 -0.40 -8.46
N VAL A 77 8.14 -0.07 -7.74
CA VAL A 77 6.83 0.27 -8.33
C VAL A 77 6.95 1.55 -9.16
N LEU A 78 7.59 2.59 -8.62
CA LEU A 78 7.82 3.84 -9.34
C LEU A 78 8.68 3.65 -10.60
N ASP A 79 9.74 2.86 -10.49
CA ASP A 79 10.63 2.51 -11.61
C ASP A 79 9.91 1.74 -12.73
N ARG A 80 8.94 0.87 -12.39
CA ARG A 80 8.09 0.20 -13.39
C ARG A 80 7.30 1.20 -14.23
N PHE A 81 6.76 2.26 -13.64
CA PHE A 81 6.07 3.31 -14.40
C PHE A 81 6.97 4.10 -15.36
N ASP A 82 8.29 4.07 -15.18
CA ASP A 82 9.25 4.66 -16.11
C ASP A 82 9.65 3.70 -17.24
N LYS A 83 9.69 2.39 -16.95
CA LYS A 83 10.21 1.37 -17.87
C LYS A 83 9.16 0.74 -18.77
N GLU A 84 7.95 0.53 -18.28
CA GLU A 84 6.92 -0.20 -19.00
C GLU A 84 6.09 0.75 -19.88
N ILE A 85 6.17 0.54 -21.20
CA ILE A 85 5.39 1.29 -22.19
C ILE A 85 3.93 0.84 -22.12
N GLY A 86 3.00 1.79 -21.98
CA GLY A 86 1.56 1.52 -21.98
C GLY A 86 0.94 1.37 -20.59
N LEU A 87 1.72 1.56 -19.52
CA LEU A 87 1.16 1.71 -18.18
C LEU A 87 0.37 3.02 -18.04
N ASP A 88 -0.56 3.00 -17.10
CA ASP A 88 -1.38 4.15 -16.75
C ASP A 88 -0.54 5.34 -16.25
N HIS A 89 -0.34 6.33 -17.14
CA HIS A 89 0.44 7.52 -16.83
C HIS A 89 -0.30 8.53 -15.93
N ASN A 90 -1.60 8.34 -15.66
CA ASN A 90 -2.37 9.29 -14.86
C ASN A 90 -1.87 9.36 -13.41
N ILE A 91 -1.43 8.25 -12.82
CA ILE A 91 -0.87 8.23 -11.46
C ILE A 91 0.34 9.18 -11.36
N LYS A 92 1.27 9.09 -12.33
CA LYS A 92 2.42 9.99 -12.41
C LYS A 92 2.02 11.44 -12.65
N GLN A 93 1.00 11.66 -13.48
CA GLN A 93 0.52 13.01 -13.76
C GLN A 93 -0.11 13.65 -12.51
N ILE A 94 -0.90 12.90 -11.74
CA ILE A 94 -1.47 13.35 -10.46
C ILE A 94 -0.33 13.70 -9.49
N ILE A 95 0.64 12.81 -9.30
CA ILE A 95 1.82 13.06 -8.44
C ILE A 95 2.55 14.34 -8.85
N LYS A 96 2.88 14.50 -10.15
CA LYS A 96 3.57 15.70 -10.65
C LYS A 96 2.79 16.98 -10.40
N THR A 97 1.48 16.93 -10.64
CA THR A 97 0.59 18.09 -10.49
C THR A 97 0.58 18.60 -9.05
N HIS A 98 0.52 17.69 -8.06
CA HIS A 98 0.51 18.05 -6.64
C HIS A 98 1.89 18.31 -6.05
N ALA A 99 2.94 17.66 -6.57
CA ALA A 99 4.31 17.90 -6.16
C ALA A 99 4.85 19.27 -6.61
N GLY A 100 4.27 19.85 -7.67
CA GLY A 100 4.67 21.16 -8.20
C GLY A 100 6.05 21.18 -8.86
N VAL A 101 6.63 20.01 -9.17
CA VAL A 101 7.93 19.88 -9.83
C VAL A 101 7.90 18.82 -10.92
N ASP A 102 8.66 19.06 -12.00
CA ASP A 102 8.66 18.19 -13.18
C ASP A 102 9.33 16.82 -12.93
N LYS A 103 10.26 16.77 -11.96
CA LYS A 103 11.02 15.58 -11.58
C LYS A 103 11.23 15.55 -10.07
N LEU A 104 10.72 14.50 -9.44
CA LEU A 104 11.08 14.10 -8.09
C LEU A 104 11.99 12.87 -8.18
N SER A 105 12.90 12.72 -7.22
CA SER A 105 13.49 11.41 -6.94
C SER A 105 12.41 10.43 -6.46
N ALA A 106 12.72 9.14 -6.48
CA ALA A 106 11.80 8.11 -5.99
C ALA A 106 11.45 8.32 -4.50
N ILE A 107 12.44 8.70 -3.68
CA ILE A 107 12.23 8.97 -2.24
C ILE A 107 11.33 10.19 -2.04
N GLU A 108 11.61 11.32 -2.70
CA GLU A 108 10.76 12.51 -2.58
C GLU A 108 9.34 12.24 -3.09
N THR A 109 9.19 11.36 -4.10
CA THR A 109 7.87 10.91 -4.58
C THR A 109 7.13 10.13 -3.50
N ILE A 110 7.80 9.16 -2.87
CA ILE A 110 7.24 8.36 -1.78
C ILE A 110 6.79 9.27 -0.63
N GLU A 111 7.64 10.21 -0.19
CA GLU A 111 7.33 11.16 0.87
C GLU A 111 6.17 12.08 0.51
N ALA A 112 6.12 12.58 -0.73
CA ALA A 112 5.01 13.40 -1.20
C ALA A 112 3.69 12.62 -1.18
N VAL A 113 3.67 11.38 -1.68
CA VAL A 113 2.48 10.53 -1.63
C VAL A 113 2.11 10.18 -0.20
N ARG A 114 3.06 10.09 0.74
CA ARG A 114 2.75 9.80 2.15
C ARG A 114 2.15 10.99 2.91
N SER A 115 2.67 12.18 2.67
CA SER A 115 2.43 13.36 3.52
C SER A 115 1.44 14.37 2.93
N ASN A 116 1.30 14.45 1.60
CA ASN A 116 0.46 15.46 0.95
C ASN A 116 -1.02 15.01 0.94
N LYS A 117 -1.87 15.73 1.68
CA LYS A 117 -3.30 15.41 1.83
C LYS A 117 -4.06 15.48 0.50
N GLU A 118 -3.84 16.53 -0.28
CA GLU A 118 -4.52 16.79 -1.54
C GLU A 118 -4.16 15.72 -2.57
N LEU A 119 -2.87 15.41 -2.70
CA LEU A 119 -2.35 14.35 -3.56
C LEU A 119 -3.00 13.00 -3.23
N ARG A 120 -2.99 12.62 -1.95
CA ARG A 120 -3.56 11.33 -1.51
C ARG A 120 -5.04 11.25 -1.73
N THR A 121 -5.76 12.35 -1.51
CA THR A 121 -7.20 12.42 -1.76
C THR A 121 -7.48 12.23 -3.26
N GLU A 122 -6.71 12.87 -4.14
CA GLU A 122 -6.89 12.74 -5.59
C GLU A 122 -6.53 11.33 -6.08
N LEU A 123 -5.39 10.77 -5.66
CA LEU A 123 -5.01 9.38 -5.94
C LEU A 123 -6.06 8.39 -5.40
N GLY A 124 -6.60 8.65 -4.21
CA GLY A 124 -7.70 7.86 -3.64
C GLY A 124 -8.94 7.88 -4.53
N ARG A 125 -9.36 9.05 -5.03
CA ARG A 125 -10.51 9.17 -5.97
C ARG A 125 -10.22 8.40 -7.24
N TYR A 126 -8.99 8.55 -7.74
CA TYR A 126 -8.54 7.89 -8.94
C TYR A 126 -8.60 6.37 -8.83
N PHE A 127 -8.05 5.80 -7.76
CA PHE A 127 -8.08 4.36 -7.51
C PHE A 127 -9.49 3.81 -7.31
N LEU A 128 -10.34 4.52 -6.58
CA LEU A 128 -11.73 4.12 -6.40
C LEU A 128 -12.51 4.13 -7.72
N ASN A 129 -12.26 5.12 -8.59
CA ASN A 129 -12.84 5.16 -9.92
C ASN A 129 -12.29 4.02 -10.81
N LYS A 130 -10.99 3.72 -10.72
CA LYS A 130 -10.39 2.59 -11.46
C LYS A 130 -10.99 1.24 -11.06
N LEU A 131 -11.39 1.07 -9.80
CA LEU A 131 -12.12 -0.15 -9.39
C LEU A 131 -13.45 -0.31 -10.15
N ASP A 132 -14.13 0.80 -10.47
CA ASP A 132 -15.37 0.76 -11.25
C ASP A 132 -15.11 0.51 -12.73
N THR A 133 -14.09 1.14 -13.32
CA THR A 133 -13.77 0.95 -14.75
C THR A 133 -13.20 -0.43 -15.02
N ASN A 134 -12.46 -1.00 -14.06
CA ASN A 134 -11.79 -2.29 -14.19
C ASN A 134 -12.53 -3.42 -13.47
N SER A 135 -13.83 -3.25 -13.14
CA SER A 135 -14.59 -4.22 -12.34
C SER A 135 -14.58 -5.66 -12.88
N HIS A 136 -14.44 -5.81 -14.20
CA HIS A 136 -14.36 -7.09 -14.91
C HIS A 136 -13.02 -7.84 -14.71
N LEU A 137 -12.00 -7.16 -14.20
CA LEU A 137 -10.68 -7.72 -13.86
C LEU A 137 -10.53 -7.98 -12.35
N LEU A 138 -11.54 -7.64 -11.55
CA LEU A 138 -11.45 -7.69 -10.10
C LEU A 138 -12.01 -9.01 -9.56
N PRO A 139 -11.36 -9.61 -8.55
CA PRO A 139 -11.91 -10.76 -7.85
C PRO A 139 -13.24 -10.43 -7.17
N ALA A 140 -14.15 -11.40 -7.12
CA ALA A 140 -15.50 -11.25 -6.55
C ALA A 140 -15.49 -10.64 -5.14
N ARG A 141 -14.54 -11.01 -4.27
CA ARG A 141 -14.45 -10.50 -2.90
C ARG A 141 -14.20 -8.99 -2.81
N VAL A 142 -13.58 -8.40 -3.84
CA VAL A 142 -13.40 -6.95 -3.93
C VAL A 142 -14.72 -6.30 -4.32
N LEU A 143 -15.45 -6.89 -5.28
CA LEU A 143 -16.75 -6.43 -5.76
C LEU A 143 -17.86 -6.53 -4.69
N ASP A 144 -17.85 -7.59 -3.88
CA ASP A 144 -18.79 -7.80 -2.77
C ASP A 144 -18.68 -6.73 -1.68
N ASN A 145 -17.59 -5.96 -1.69
CA ASN A 145 -17.37 -4.78 -0.84
C ASN A 145 -17.57 -5.02 0.68
N GLY A 146 -17.21 -6.21 1.17
CA GLY A 146 -17.31 -6.57 2.59
C GLY A 146 -16.37 -5.75 3.50
N TYR A 147 -16.60 -5.80 4.82
CA TYR A 147 -15.75 -5.13 5.79
C TYR A 147 -14.34 -5.76 5.89
N LYS A 148 -13.34 -4.93 6.17
CA LYS A 148 -11.94 -5.27 6.30
C LYS A 148 -11.34 -4.57 7.52
N ASN A 149 -10.37 -5.25 8.13
CA ASN A 149 -9.45 -4.62 9.07
C ASN A 149 -8.15 -4.36 8.30
N SER A 150 -7.66 -3.12 8.33
CA SER A 150 -6.38 -2.83 7.71
C SER A 150 -5.26 -3.43 8.54
N THR A 151 -4.32 -4.08 7.87
CA THR A 151 -3.06 -4.50 8.46
C THR A 151 -1.88 -3.73 7.88
N ILE A 152 -2.15 -2.65 7.14
CA ILE A 152 -1.13 -1.81 6.53
C ILE A 152 -0.62 -0.85 7.61
N PRO A 153 0.70 -0.76 7.83
CA PRO A 153 1.30 0.23 8.72
C PRO A 153 0.71 1.63 8.48
N GLY A 154 0.16 2.25 9.52
CA GLY A 154 -0.38 3.62 9.46
C GLY A 154 -1.86 3.73 9.09
N TYR A 155 -2.50 2.59 8.82
CA TYR A 155 -3.92 2.54 8.44
C TYR A 155 -4.74 1.60 9.32
N SER A 156 -4.17 1.05 10.40
CA SER A 156 -4.81 0.04 11.25
C SER A 156 -6.10 0.53 11.91
N ASP A 157 -6.22 1.83 12.11
CA ASP A 157 -7.25 2.43 12.96
C ASP A 157 -8.43 2.99 12.15
N ILE A 158 -8.49 2.73 10.84
CA ILE A 158 -9.60 3.19 9.99
C ILE A 158 -10.85 2.34 10.26
N PRO A 159 -11.90 2.90 10.88
CA PRO A 159 -13.05 2.12 11.30
C PRO A 159 -13.89 1.72 10.09
N GLY A 160 -14.43 0.50 10.07
CA GLY A 160 -15.40 0.08 9.05
C GLY A 160 -14.90 0.18 7.60
N LEU A 161 -13.60 -0.06 7.39
CA LEU A 161 -12.98 -0.07 6.07
C LEU A 161 -13.62 -1.16 5.19
N LYS A 162 -13.96 -0.84 3.94
CA LYS A 162 -14.57 -1.78 2.98
C LYS A 162 -13.52 -2.40 2.05
N SER A 163 -13.81 -3.54 1.42
CA SER A 163 -12.88 -4.22 0.50
C SER A 163 -12.34 -3.28 -0.58
N ARG A 164 -13.18 -2.43 -1.16
CA ARG A 164 -12.77 -1.51 -2.22
C ARG A 164 -11.84 -0.42 -1.70
N GLU A 165 -12.20 0.21 -0.57
CA GLU A 165 -11.35 1.19 0.12
C GLU A 165 -10.01 0.56 0.53
N TYR A 166 -10.03 -0.67 1.05
CA TYR A 166 -8.84 -1.42 1.42
C TYR A 166 -7.96 -1.75 0.22
N THR A 167 -8.52 -2.13 -0.93
CA THR A 167 -7.76 -2.35 -2.16
C THR A 167 -7.12 -1.06 -2.67
N SER A 168 -7.84 0.06 -2.66
CA SER A 168 -7.26 1.36 -3.02
C SER A 168 -6.18 1.80 -2.03
N LEU A 169 -6.34 1.51 -0.74
CA LEU A 169 -5.29 1.73 0.27
C LEU A 169 -4.07 0.85 0.05
N LEU A 170 -4.24 -0.41 -0.37
CA LEU A 170 -3.11 -1.26 -0.73
C LEU A 170 -2.33 -0.66 -1.90
N ALA A 171 -3.00 -0.17 -2.94
CA ALA A 171 -2.34 0.52 -4.05
C ALA A 171 -1.60 1.79 -3.58
N MET A 172 -2.21 2.57 -2.69
CA MET A 172 -1.55 3.73 -2.06
C MET A 172 -0.31 3.33 -1.26
N ALA A 173 -0.41 2.24 -0.48
CA ALA A 173 0.67 1.75 0.36
C ALA A 173 1.90 1.32 -0.44
N GLN A 174 1.68 0.80 -1.66
CA GLN A 174 2.74 0.46 -2.60
C GLN A 174 3.46 1.69 -3.19
N LEU A 175 2.86 2.88 -3.09
CA LEU A 175 3.45 4.14 -3.56
C LEU A 175 4.10 4.95 -2.45
N ASP A 176 3.58 4.87 -1.22
CA ASP A 176 3.99 5.71 -0.09
C ASP A 176 4.97 5.02 0.87
N GLY A 177 5.45 3.82 0.54
CA GLY A 177 6.45 3.12 1.34
C GLY A 177 5.88 2.33 2.51
N THR A 178 4.57 2.32 2.74
CA THR A 178 3.97 1.61 3.89
C THR A 178 3.60 0.15 3.58
N PHE A 179 3.64 -0.28 2.33
CA PHE A 179 3.37 -1.67 1.96
C PHE A 179 4.48 -2.59 2.46
N ASP A 180 4.12 -3.62 3.23
CA ASP A 180 5.04 -4.65 3.71
C ASP A 180 5.18 -5.80 2.70
N PRO A 181 6.27 -5.87 1.92
CA PRO A 181 6.47 -6.93 0.94
C PRO A 181 6.79 -8.28 1.60
N ASN A 182 7.29 -8.32 2.83
CA ASN A 182 7.63 -9.56 3.52
C ASN A 182 6.38 -10.28 3.99
N LYS A 183 5.42 -9.53 4.52
CA LYS A 183 4.07 -10.07 4.77
C LYS A 183 3.41 -10.53 3.47
N ALA A 184 3.56 -9.76 2.40
CA ALA A 184 3.02 -10.14 1.10
C ALA A 184 3.64 -11.46 0.58
N ARG A 185 4.92 -11.70 0.81
CA ARG A 185 5.62 -12.95 0.43
C ARG A 185 5.17 -14.15 1.27
N SER A 186 4.85 -13.94 2.56
CA SER A 186 4.40 -15.04 3.43
C SER A 186 2.94 -15.43 3.19
N GLU A 187 2.13 -14.53 2.62
CA GLU A 187 0.75 -14.79 2.19
C GLU A 187 0.72 -15.03 0.68
N GLU A 188 1.03 -16.23 0.20
CA GLU A 188 1.06 -16.53 -1.24
C GLU A 188 -0.28 -16.27 -1.97
N ILE A 189 -0.19 -15.84 -3.23
CA ILE A 189 -1.33 -15.76 -4.15
C ILE A 189 -1.54 -17.16 -4.72
N THR A 190 -2.71 -17.74 -4.47
CA THR A 190 -3.11 -19.03 -5.03
C THR A 190 -4.27 -18.86 -5.98
N TYR A 191 -4.38 -19.77 -6.94
CA TYR A 191 -5.38 -19.76 -8.00
C TYR A 191 -6.14 -21.08 -7.99
N ASP A 192 -7.40 -21.07 -8.43
CA ASP A 192 -8.13 -22.30 -8.75
C ASP A 192 -7.75 -22.84 -10.13
N ASP A 193 -8.34 -23.98 -10.50
CA ASP A 193 -8.10 -24.65 -11.77
C ASP A 193 -8.59 -23.82 -12.99
N GLN A 194 -9.39 -22.79 -12.76
CA GLN A 194 -9.91 -21.86 -13.77
C GLN A 194 -9.05 -20.60 -13.89
N GLY A 195 -8.03 -20.45 -13.05
CA GLY A 195 -7.15 -19.27 -13.02
C GLY A 195 -7.71 -18.11 -12.20
N GLU A 196 -8.77 -18.32 -11.42
CA GLU A 196 -9.32 -17.30 -10.53
C GLU A 196 -8.53 -17.23 -9.22
N VAL A 197 -8.35 -16.02 -8.71
CA VAL A 197 -7.55 -15.77 -7.50
C VAL A 197 -8.30 -16.24 -6.25
N LEU A 198 -7.76 -17.24 -5.55
CA LEU A 198 -8.31 -17.75 -4.30
C LEU A 198 -7.82 -16.94 -3.09
N THR A 199 -6.50 -16.82 -2.93
CA THR A 199 -5.85 -16.07 -1.85
C THR A 199 -5.12 -14.84 -2.40
N GLY A 200 -5.03 -13.76 -1.63
CA GLY A 200 -4.36 -12.54 -2.07
C GLY A 200 -5.19 -11.67 -3.05
N GLN A 201 -6.50 -11.89 -3.15
CA GLN A 201 -7.42 -11.17 -4.04
C GLN A 201 -7.29 -9.64 -3.98
N HIS A 202 -7.24 -9.05 -2.78
CA HIS A 202 -7.11 -7.58 -2.63
C HIS A 202 -5.77 -7.05 -3.13
N ARG A 203 -4.69 -7.85 -3.04
CA ARG A 203 -3.36 -7.50 -3.56
C ARG A 203 -3.32 -7.59 -5.08
N VAL A 204 -3.89 -8.65 -5.67
CA VAL A 204 -4.02 -8.72 -7.14
C VAL A 204 -4.82 -7.53 -7.65
N ALA A 205 -5.92 -7.20 -6.99
CA ALA A 205 -6.72 -6.05 -7.36
C ALA A 205 -5.95 -4.73 -7.21
N SER A 206 -5.07 -4.55 -6.21
CA SER A 206 -4.25 -3.33 -6.12
C SER A 206 -3.23 -3.23 -7.25
N GLU A 207 -2.66 -4.35 -7.71
CA GLU A 207 -1.80 -4.36 -8.92
C GLU A 207 -2.59 -3.94 -10.17
N VAL A 208 -3.85 -4.38 -10.31
CA VAL A 208 -4.74 -3.91 -11.38
C VAL A 208 -4.89 -2.39 -11.32
N LEU A 209 -5.10 -1.81 -10.14
CA LEU A 209 -5.23 -0.35 -10.00
C LEU A 209 -3.96 0.41 -10.36
N LEU A 210 -2.78 -0.16 -10.10
CA LEU A 210 -1.52 0.47 -10.44
C LEU A 210 -1.22 0.36 -11.94
N PHE A 211 -1.46 -0.80 -12.55
CA PHE A 211 -0.85 -1.13 -13.84
C PHE A 211 -1.81 -1.32 -15.02
N TYR A 212 -3.13 -1.41 -14.79
CA TYR A 212 -4.15 -1.66 -15.81
C TYR A 212 -5.29 -0.64 -15.76
#